data_AF-A0A6A4ZYT0-F1
#
_entry.id   AF-A0A6A4ZYT0-F1
#
_cell.length_a   1.000
_cell.length_b   1.000
_cell.length_c   1.000
_cell.angle_alpha   90.00
_cell.angle_beta   90.00
_cell.angle_gamma   90.00
#
_symmetry.space_group_name_H-M   'P 1'
#
loop_
_entity.id
_entity.type
_entity.pdbx_description
1 polymer ?
#
loop_
_entity_poly.entity_id
_entity_poly.type
_entity_poly.pdbx_seq_one_letter_code
_entity_poly.pdbx_strand_id
1 'polypeptide(L)'
;MYVELRLHFGERVAFLFAFMHIYTKALLPLLLTLLTYYLALRFGPKTWDTYLIGLAILGFLITSVWAPMLLHVWNRETLLLVEKWNLNGYKQTAFEANDENPHFEYTWEQNVLTHQYEKVPKTRKLGAMRATMGFFVLLSCVLQCICILPFIQVRCLVVVLVVVLGLVLSIGPNIRLVC
;
A
#
# COMPACT_ATOMS: atom_id res chain seq x y z
N MET A 1 -11.07 -19.04 -13.52
CA MET A 1 -11.42 -18.54 -12.18
C MET A 1 -11.79 -17.05 -12.17
N TYR A 2 -10.86 -16.10 -12.37
CA TYR A 2 -11.20 -14.66 -12.27
C TYR A 2 -12.22 -14.14 -13.30
N VAL A 3 -12.33 -14.80 -14.46
CA VAL A 3 -13.26 -14.41 -15.54
C VAL A 3 -14.72 -14.67 -15.17
N GLU A 4 -15.02 -15.81 -14.55
CA GLU A 4 -16.39 -16.15 -14.11
C GLU A 4 -16.83 -15.27 -12.94
N LEU A 5 -15.90 -14.96 -12.03
CA LEU A 5 -16.15 -14.08 -10.89
C LEU A 5 -16.47 -12.64 -11.33
N ARG A 6 -15.75 -12.16 -12.36
CA ARG A 6 -16.00 -10.85 -12.98
C ARG A 6 -17.41 -10.76 -13.55
N LEU A 7 -17.88 -11.80 -14.23
CA LEU A 7 -19.22 -11.80 -14.84
C LEU A 7 -20.34 -11.79 -13.79
N HIS A 8 -20.11 -12.39 -12.62
CA HIS A 8 -21.11 -12.46 -11.55
C HIS A 8 -21.09 -11.27 -10.57
N PHE A 9 -19.92 -10.74 -10.23
CA PHE A 9 -19.78 -9.72 -9.17
C PHE A 9 -19.26 -8.38 -9.67
N GLY A 10 -18.89 -8.29 -10.95
CA GLY A 10 -18.30 -7.10 -11.54
C GLY A 10 -16.78 -7.03 -11.37
N GLU A 11 -16.22 -6.00 -11.98
CA GLU A 11 -14.78 -5.88 -12.21
C GLU A 11 -14.01 -5.51 -10.94
N ARG A 12 -14.58 -4.64 -10.07
CA ARG A 12 -13.99 -4.25 -8.78
C ARG A 12 -13.67 -5.45 -7.89
N VAL A 13 -14.64 -6.35 -7.77
CA VAL A 13 -14.52 -7.55 -6.94
C VAL A 13 -13.50 -8.52 -7.56
N ALA A 14 -13.50 -8.66 -8.89
CA ALA A 14 -12.51 -9.51 -9.57
C ALA A 14 -11.06 -9.02 -9.37
N PHE A 15 -10.81 -7.71 -9.42
CA PHE A 15 -9.50 -7.13 -9.10
C PHE A 15 -9.10 -7.37 -7.63
N LEU A 16 -10.03 -7.24 -6.69
CA LEU A 16 -9.75 -7.53 -5.27
C LEU A 16 -9.33 -8.99 -5.07
N PHE A 17 -10.05 -9.94 -5.67
CA PHE A 17 -9.69 -11.36 -5.56
C PHE A 17 -8.37 -11.70 -6.26
N ALA A 18 -8.07 -11.06 -7.39
CA ALA A 18 -6.78 -11.20 -8.04
C ALA A 18 -5.64 -10.69 -7.14
N PHE A 19 -5.82 -9.51 -6.53
CA PHE A 19 -4.88 -8.95 -5.56
C PHE A 19 -4.67 -9.88 -4.36
N MET A 20 -5.74 -10.34 -3.73
CA MET A 20 -5.68 -11.21 -2.55
C MET A 20 -4.95 -12.52 -2.85
N HIS A 21 -5.12 -13.08 -4.05
CA HIS A 21 -4.43 -14.31 -4.45
C HIS A 21 -2.93 -14.12 -4.63
N ILE A 22 -2.52 -13.04 -5.31
CA ILE A 22 -1.10 -12.70 -5.49
C ILE A 22 -0.47 -12.36 -4.14
N TYR A 23 -1.18 -11.59 -3.31
CA TYR A 23 -0.77 -11.23 -1.96
C TYR A 23 -0.50 -12.46 -1.09
N THR A 24 -1.45 -13.40 -1.06
CA THR A 24 -1.31 -14.65 -0.29
C THR A 24 -0.10 -15.47 -0.75
N LYS A 25 0.14 -15.56 -2.07
CA LYS A 25 1.33 -16.23 -2.61
C LYS A 25 2.63 -15.52 -2.24
N ALA A 26 2.64 -14.19 -2.27
CA ALA A 26 3.79 -13.38 -1.87
C ALA A 26 4.07 -13.43 -0.35
N LEU A 27 3.07 -13.79 0.45
CA LEU A 27 3.18 -13.94 1.90
C LEU A 27 3.80 -15.28 2.33
N LEU A 28 3.66 -16.33 1.51
CA LEU A 28 4.28 -17.64 1.75
C LEU A 28 5.81 -17.60 1.99
N PRO A 29 6.64 -16.98 1.13
CA PRO A 29 8.09 -16.93 1.38
C PRO A 29 8.40 -16.19 2.69
N LEU A 30 7.62 -15.15 3.00
CA LEU A 30 7.77 -14.37 4.21
C LEU A 30 7.46 -15.22 5.45
N LEU A 31 6.36 -15.98 5.41
CA LEU A 31 6.00 -16.94 6.45
C LEU A 31 7.09 -18.00 6.66
N LEU A 32 7.65 -18.55 5.59
CA LEU A 32 8.75 -19.53 5.68
C LEU A 32 10.01 -18.91 6.32
N THR A 33 10.37 -17.68 5.94
CA THR A 33 11.53 -16.99 6.55
C THR A 33 11.34 -16.70 8.04
N LEU A 34 10.15 -16.25 8.44
CA LEU A 34 9.83 -16.00 9.85
C LEU A 34 9.76 -17.30 10.66
N LEU A 35 9.18 -18.35 10.10
CA LEU A 35 9.05 -19.65 10.76
C LEU A 35 10.41 -20.31 10.97
N THR A 36 11.27 -20.30 9.95
CA THR A 36 12.64 -20.82 10.06
C THR A 36 13.46 -20.02 11.07
N TYR A 37 13.33 -18.68 11.07
CA TYR A 37 13.96 -17.81 12.07
C TYR A 37 13.49 -18.14 13.49
N TYR A 38 12.18 -18.29 13.70
CA TYR A 38 11.59 -18.64 14.98
C TYR A 38 12.06 -20.01 15.49
N LEU A 39 12.01 -21.05 14.64
CA LEU A 39 12.42 -22.40 15.01
C LEU A 39 13.92 -22.49 15.31
N ALA A 40 14.76 -21.83 14.52
CA ALA A 40 16.21 -21.80 14.74
C ALA A 40 16.60 -21.16 16.08
N LEU A 41 15.87 -20.12 16.51
CA LEU A 41 16.11 -19.46 17.78
C LEU A 41 15.43 -20.16 18.97
N ARG A 42 14.32 -20.88 18.73
CA ARG A 42 13.63 -21.66 19.76
C ARG A 42 14.44 -22.85 20.25
N PHE A 43 15.15 -23.54 19.35
CA PHE A 43 15.96 -24.73 19.66
C PHE A 43 17.47 -24.43 19.79
N GLY A 44 17.89 -23.18 19.60
CA GLY A 44 19.29 -22.76 19.70
C GLY A 44 19.66 -22.19 21.08
N PRO A 45 20.97 -22.12 21.41
CA PRO A 45 21.45 -21.66 22.72
C PRO A 45 21.48 -20.11 22.87
N LYS A 46 20.47 -19.38 22.36
CA LYS A 46 20.55 -17.91 22.20
C LYS A 46 19.68 -17.10 23.15
N THR A 47 20.22 -15.93 23.53
CA THR A 47 19.63 -14.93 24.42
C THR A 47 18.50 -14.14 23.74
N TRP A 48 17.53 -13.69 24.55
CA TRP A 48 16.36 -12.91 24.14
C TRP A 48 16.72 -11.64 23.33
N ASP A 49 17.84 -11.00 23.64
CA ASP A 49 18.29 -9.79 22.96
C ASP A 49 18.62 -10.02 21.47
N THR A 50 19.22 -11.16 21.15
CA THR A 50 19.56 -11.51 19.76
C THR A 50 18.30 -11.72 18.92
N TYR A 51 17.26 -12.30 19.54
CA TYR A 51 15.95 -12.50 18.91
C TYR A 51 15.28 -11.17 18.55
N LEU A 52 15.28 -10.20 19.48
CA LEU A 52 14.68 -8.89 19.27
C LEU A 52 15.41 -8.08 18.18
N ILE A 53 16.75 -8.08 18.17
CA ILE A 53 17.54 -7.38 17.16
C ILE A 53 17.29 -7.96 15.76
N GLY A 54 17.30 -9.28 15.62
CA GLY A 54 17.04 -9.91 14.33
C GLY A 54 15.59 -9.69 13.85
N LEU A 55 14.62 -9.64 14.76
CA LEU A 55 13.23 -9.30 14.43
C LEU A 55 13.13 -7.86 13.87
N ALA A 56 13.87 -6.91 14.44
CA ALA A 56 13.92 -5.54 13.93
C ALA A 56 14.52 -5.45 12.52
N ILE A 57 15.61 -6.18 12.26
CA ILE A 57 16.25 -6.24 10.93
C ILE A 57 15.31 -6.88 9.91
N LEU A 58 14.65 -7.99 10.25
CA LEU A 58 13.67 -8.64 9.38
C LEU A 58 12.48 -7.73 9.11
N GLY A 59 11.96 -7.06 10.14
CA GLY A 59 10.89 -6.07 10.00
C GLY A 59 11.25 -4.95 9.02
N PHE A 60 12.48 -4.44 9.09
CA PHE A 60 12.97 -3.44 8.15
C PHE A 60 13.10 -3.98 6.72
N LEU A 61 13.61 -5.20 6.53
CA LEU A 61 13.72 -5.80 5.20
C LEU A 61 12.35 -6.06 4.57
N ILE A 62 11.37 -6.47 5.38
CA ILE A 62 9.99 -6.68 4.91
C ILE A 62 9.38 -5.36 4.45
N THR A 63 9.53 -4.28 5.21
CA THR A 63 8.95 -2.98 4.84
C THR A 63 9.68 -2.31 3.68
N SER A 64 11.01 -2.39 3.63
CA SER A 64 11.82 -1.69 2.62
C SER A 64 12.00 -2.45 1.31
N VAL A 65 11.96 -3.78 1.33
CA VAL A 65 12.22 -4.61 0.14
C VAL A 65 10.96 -5.33 -0.31
N TRP A 66 10.31 -6.08 0.58
CA TRP A 66 9.16 -6.91 0.20
C TRP A 66 7.94 -6.07 -0.18
N ALA A 67 7.62 -5.02 0.59
CA ALA A 67 6.46 -4.17 0.29
C ALA A 67 6.54 -3.45 -1.07
N PRO A 68 7.63 -2.73 -1.43
CA PRO A 68 7.72 -2.13 -2.76
C PRO A 68 7.84 -3.17 -3.88
N MET A 69 8.49 -4.31 -3.64
CA MET A 69 8.54 -5.40 -4.61
C MET A 69 7.14 -5.94 -4.93
N LEU A 70 6.31 -6.18 -3.91
CA LEU A 70 4.92 -6.60 -4.06
C LEU A 70 4.12 -5.56 -4.86
N LEU A 71 4.24 -4.27 -4.52
CA LEU A 71 3.54 -3.20 -5.24
C LEU A 71 3.96 -3.12 -6.71
N HIS A 72 5.24 -3.31 -7.01
CA HIS A 72 5.73 -3.36 -8.38
C HIS A 72 5.18 -4.55 -9.17
N VAL A 73 5.15 -5.74 -8.56
CA VAL A 73 4.55 -6.93 -9.18
C VAL A 73 3.06 -6.70 -9.43
N TRP A 74 2.34 -6.16 -8.43
CA TRP A 74 0.93 -5.85 -8.57
C TRP A 74 0.64 -4.85 -9.69
N ASN A 75 1.45 -3.80 -9.85
CA ASN A 75 1.29 -2.86 -10.95
C ASN A 75 1.41 -3.53 -12.33
N ARG A 76 2.35 -4.48 -12.48
CA ARG A 76 2.50 -5.25 -13.73
C ARG A 76 1.30 -6.16 -13.99
N GLU A 77 0.86 -6.89 -12.96
CA GLU A 77 -0.31 -7.78 -13.06
C GLU A 77 -1.59 -7.00 -13.37
N THR A 78 -1.75 -5.81 -12.79
CA THR A 78 -2.89 -4.92 -13.07
C THR A 78 -2.92 -4.53 -14.55
N LEU A 79 -1.78 -4.13 -15.12
CA LEU A 79 -1.69 -3.78 -16.55
C LEU A 79 -2.03 -4.98 -17.45
N LEU A 80 -1.52 -6.17 -17.12
CA LEU A 80 -1.82 -7.39 -17.86
C LEU A 80 -3.31 -7.78 -17.77
N LEU A 81 -3.94 -7.62 -16.61
CA LEU A 81 -5.36 -7.88 -16.43
C LEU A 81 -6.22 -6.87 -17.18
N VAL A 82 -5.85 -5.59 -17.16
CA VAL A 82 -6.51 -4.51 -17.90
C VAL A 82 -6.44 -4.77 -19.41
N GLU A 83 -5.28 -5.15 -19.93
CA GLU A 83 -5.11 -5.51 -21.34
C GLU A 83 -5.89 -6.76 -21.72
N LYS A 84 -5.77 -7.84 -20.92
CA LYS A 84 -6.46 -9.12 -21.16
C LYS A 84 -7.98 -8.99 -21.13
N TRP A 85 -8.51 -8.09 -20.31
CA TRP A 85 -9.94 -7.80 -20.23
C TRP A 85 -10.37 -6.68 -21.18
N ASN A 86 -9.44 -6.15 -22.01
CA ASN A 86 -9.64 -5.06 -22.95
C ASN A 86 -10.31 -3.82 -22.32
N LEU A 87 -9.88 -3.48 -21.10
CA LEU A 87 -10.39 -2.33 -20.36
C LEU A 87 -9.74 -1.00 -20.80
N ASN A 88 -8.76 -1.05 -21.72
CA ASN A 88 -7.99 0.11 -22.22
C ASN A 88 -8.85 1.22 -22.88
N GLY A 89 -10.04 0.89 -23.38
CA GLY A 89 -10.95 1.87 -24.03
C GLY A 89 -11.90 2.59 -23.06
N TYR A 90 -12.02 2.11 -21.82
CA TYR A 90 -12.96 2.64 -20.85
C TYR A 90 -12.16 3.48 -19.85
N LYS A 91 -12.12 4.81 -20.05
CA LYS A 91 -11.67 5.78 -19.03
C LYS A 91 -12.46 5.66 -17.71
N GLN A 92 -13.49 4.82 -17.66
CA GLN A 92 -14.08 4.27 -16.46
C GLN A 92 -13.43 2.92 -16.15
N THR A 93 -12.16 2.88 -15.76
CA THR A 93 -11.61 1.64 -15.20
C THR A 93 -12.44 1.25 -13.95
N ALA A 94 -12.39 0.00 -13.49
CA ALA A 94 -13.17 -0.45 -12.32
C ALA A 94 -13.00 0.45 -11.07
N PHE A 95 -11.97 1.29 -10.98
CA PHE A 95 -11.75 2.27 -9.91
C PHE A 95 -12.37 3.66 -10.18
N GLU A 96 -12.67 3.96 -11.45
CA GLU A 96 -13.02 5.27 -12.01
C GLU A 96 -14.42 5.30 -12.64
N ALA A 97 -15.12 4.16 -12.67
CA ALA A 97 -16.56 4.09 -12.83
C ALA A 97 -17.21 4.87 -11.68
N ASN A 98 -17.26 6.17 -11.87
CA ASN A 98 -17.61 7.20 -10.91
C ASN A 98 -19.08 7.00 -10.54
N ASP A 99 -19.33 6.39 -9.39
CA ASP A 99 -20.52 6.71 -8.62
C ASP A 99 -20.34 8.19 -8.25
N GLU A 100 -20.78 9.09 -9.13
CA GLU A 100 -20.61 10.52 -8.94
C GLU A 100 -21.20 10.88 -7.58
N ASN A 101 -20.34 11.29 -6.64
CA ASN A 101 -20.79 11.71 -5.34
C ASN A 101 -21.79 12.86 -5.53
N PRO A 102 -23.07 12.73 -5.12
CA PRO A 102 -24.08 13.75 -5.35
C PRO A 102 -23.74 15.09 -4.68
N HIS A 103 -22.81 15.08 -3.71
CA HIS A 103 -22.30 16.28 -3.03
C HIS A 103 -21.03 16.88 -3.67
N PHE A 104 -20.59 16.40 -4.83
CA PHE A 104 -19.38 16.91 -5.48
C PHE A 104 -19.62 18.30 -6.11
N GLU A 105 -18.91 19.31 -5.64
CA GLU A 105 -18.93 20.66 -6.23
C GLU A 105 -17.98 20.73 -7.44
N TYR A 106 -18.54 20.89 -8.64
CA TYR A 106 -17.78 20.93 -9.90
C TYR A 106 -18.09 22.17 -10.74
N THR A 107 -17.14 22.51 -11.61
CA THR A 107 -17.29 23.46 -12.71
C THR A 107 -17.08 22.74 -14.04
N TRP A 108 -17.92 23.04 -15.04
CA TRP A 108 -17.75 22.49 -16.38
C TRP A 108 -16.64 23.23 -17.11
N GLU A 109 -15.54 22.55 -17.42
CA GLU A 109 -14.46 23.08 -18.26
C GLU A 109 -14.26 22.18 -19.48
N GLN A 110 -14.02 22.79 -20.64
CA GLN A 110 -13.75 22.02 -21.85
C GLN A 110 -12.28 21.60 -21.87
N ASN A 111 -12.05 20.29 -21.92
CA ASN A 111 -10.71 19.75 -21.98
C ASN A 111 -10.11 19.99 -23.38
N VAL A 112 -8.93 20.63 -23.43
CA VAL A 112 -8.26 21.07 -24.66
C VAL A 112 -7.81 19.92 -25.57
N LEU A 113 -7.66 18.71 -25.03
CA LEU A 113 -7.19 17.52 -25.77
C LEU A 113 -8.35 16.63 -26.23
N THR A 114 -9.39 16.48 -25.42
CA THR A 114 -10.52 15.59 -25.73
C THR A 114 -11.72 16.33 -26.33
N HIS A 115 -11.71 17.67 -26.28
CA HIS A 115 -12.82 18.55 -26.64
C HIS A 115 -14.13 18.26 -25.91
N GLN A 116 -14.13 17.40 -24.90
CA GLN A 116 -15.29 17.07 -24.09
C GLN A 116 -15.35 17.95 -22.85
N TYR A 117 -16.57 18.26 -22.39
CA TYR A 117 -16.79 18.97 -21.14
C TYR A 117 -16.55 18.01 -19.97
N GLU A 118 -15.58 18.35 -19.13
CA GLU A 118 -15.19 17.57 -17.97
C GLU A 118 -15.52 18.33 -16.69
N LYS A 119 -15.88 17.59 -15.63
CA LYS A 119 -16.21 18.15 -14.32
C LYS A 119 -14.93 18.40 -13.54
N VAL A 120 -14.50 19.66 -13.47
CA VAL A 120 -13.31 20.06 -12.71
C VAL A 120 -13.72 20.44 -11.28
N PRO A 121 -13.00 19.98 -10.24
CA PRO A 121 -13.32 20.35 -8.85
C PRO A 121 -13.19 21.86 -8.64
N LYS A 122 -14.24 22.49 -8.07
CA LYS A 122 -14.31 23.94 -7.86
C LYS A 122 -13.20 24.49 -6.94
N THR A 123 -12.74 23.69 -5.98
CA THR A 123 -11.62 24.03 -5.10
C THR A 123 -10.68 22.85 -4.90
N ARG A 124 -9.39 23.06 -5.19
CA ARG A 124 -8.36 22.02 -5.03
C ARG A 124 -7.62 22.21 -3.71
N LYS A 125 -8.18 21.75 -2.59
CA LYS A 125 -7.55 21.83 -1.24
C LYS A 125 -6.46 20.77 -1.02
N LEU A 126 -5.50 20.67 -1.94
CA LEU A 126 -4.37 19.73 -1.87
C LEU A 126 -3.54 19.91 -0.59
N GLY A 127 -3.35 21.15 -0.14
CA GLY A 127 -2.60 21.44 1.09
C GLY A 127 -3.26 20.83 2.33
N ALA A 128 -4.59 20.93 2.43
CA ALA A 128 -5.34 20.34 3.54
C ALA A 128 -5.28 18.81 3.53
N MET A 129 -5.40 18.18 2.35
CA MET A 129 -5.29 16.72 2.22
C MET A 129 -3.89 16.21 2.57
N ARG A 130 -2.84 16.91 2.14
CA ARG A 130 -1.45 16.57 2.49
C ARG A 130 -1.18 16.77 3.99
N ALA A 131 -1.75 17.81 4.58
CA ALA A 131 -1.62 18.08 6.01
C ALA A 131 -2.32 17.01 6.86
N THR A 132 -3.54 16.59 6.51
CA THR A 132 -4.24 15.52 7.23
C THR A 132 -3.54 14.17 7.08
N MET A 133 -3.01 13.85 5.90
CA MET A 133 -2.20 12.66 5.68
C MET A 133 -0.92 12.69 6.52
N GLY A 134 -0.19 13.81 6.52
CA GLY A 134 1.01 13.99 7.32
C GLY A 134 0.74 13.89 8.83
N PHE A 135 -0.34 14.51 9.30
CA PHE A 135 -0.78 14.42 10.69
C PHE A 135 -1.06 12.97 11.11
N PHE A 136 -1.79 12.22 10.27
CA PHE A 136 -2.11 10.82 10.55
C PHE A 136 -0.85 9.94 10.63
N VAL A 137 0.11 10.15 9.73
CA VAL A 137 1.39 9.43 9.74
C VAL A 137 2.21 9.77 10.98
N LEU A 138 2.29 11.04 11.36
CA LEU A 138 2.98 11.48 12.57
C LEU A 138 2.34 10.89 13.83
N LEU A 139 1.01 10.89 13.89
CA LEU A 139 0.25 10.31 15.01
C LEU A 139 0.51 8.79 15.11
N SER A 140 0.49 8.07 13.99
CA SER A 140 0.81 6.65 13.94
C SER A 140 2.23 6.35 14.41
N CYS A 141 3.20 7.17 13.98
CA CYS A 141 4.59 7.11 14.42
C CYS A 141 4.72 7.33 15.94
N VAL A 142 4.07 8.35 16.48
CA VAL A 142 4.08 8.65 17.93
C VAL A 142 3.46 7.50 18.73
N LEU A 143 2.33 6.94 18.28
CA LEU A 143 1.70 5.78 18.93
C LEU A 143 2.61 4.55 18.90
N GLN A 144 3.26 4.26 17.77
CA GLN A 144 4.25 3.18 17.68
C GLN A 144 5.42 3.42 18.63
N CYS A 145 5.93 4.64 18.73
CA CYS A 145 6.97 4.99 19.70
C CYS A 145 6.49 4.71 21.13
N ILE A 146 5.32 5.22 21.53
CA ILE A 146 4.77 5.05 22.88
C ILE A 146 4.54 3.57 23.22
N CYS A 147 4.07 2.75 22.29
CA CYS A 147 3.84 1.32 22.53
C CYS A 147 5.14 0.50 22.59
N ILE A 148 6.19 0.93 21.88
CA ILE A 148 7.47 0.20 21.81
C ILE A 148 8.44 0.63 22.92
N LEU A 149 8.40 1.90 23.35
CA LEU A 149 9.23 2.47 24.42
C LEU A 149 9.20 1.71 25.76
N PRO A 150 8.05 1.22 26.29
CA PRO A 150 8.05 0.44 27.53
C PRO A 150 8.66 -0.97 27.36
N PHE A 151 8.76 -1.47 26.13
CA PHE A 151 9.32 -2.79 25.83
C PHE A 151 10.84 -2.79 25.60
N ILE A 152 11.42 -1.65 25.20
CA ILE A 152 12.83 -1.57 24.83
C ILE A 152 13.51 -0.47 25.65
N GLN A 153 14.13 -0.86 26.76
CA GLN A 153 14.89 0.05 27.61
C GLN A 153 16.01 0.76 26.81
N VAL A 154 15.86 2.08 26.66
CA VAL A 154 16.84 3.17 26.38
C VAL A 154 17.86 3.02 25.21
N ARG A 155 18.06 1.87 24.57
CA ARG A 155 19.13 1.68 23.55
C ARG A 155 18.70 1.62 22.08
N CYS A 156 17.41 1.64 21.74
CA CYS A 156 16.95 1.45 20.35
C CYS A 156 16.24 2.67 19.72
N LEU A 157 16.74 3.89 19.94
CA LEU A 157 16.35 5.08 19.18
C LEU A 157 16.57 4.89 17.66
N VAL A 158 17.53 4.04 17.30
CA VAL A 158 17.86 3.67 15.90
C VAL A 158 16.75 2.86 15.22
N VAL A 159 16.09 1.95 15.94
CA VAL A 159 15.05 1.08 15.34
C VAL A 159 13.81 1.90 14.98
N VAL A 160 13.42 2.84 15.85
CA VAL A 160 12.33 3.78 15.59
C VAL A 160 12.66 4.64 14.38
N LEU A 161 13.88 5.20 14.32
CA LEU A 161 14.30 6.04 13.20
C LEU A 161 14.26 5.27 11.87
N VAL A 162 14.68 4.01 11.87
CA VAL A 162 14.69 3.11 10.69
C VAL A 162 13.27 2.72 10.24
N VAL A 163 12.36 2.43 11.16
CA VAL A 163 10.94 2.14 10.83
C VAL A 163 10.24 3.38 10.28
N VAL A 164 10.51 4.55 10.87
CA VAL A 164 9.93 5.83 10.44
C VAL A 164 10.48 6.26 9.08
N LEU A 165 11.79 6.12 8.85
CA LEU A 165 12.39 6.34 7.53
C LEU A 165 11.86 5.35 6.49
N GLY A 166 11.66 4.07 6.85
CA GLY A 166 11.06 3.08 5.96
C GLY A 166 9.61 3.41 5.56
N LEU A 167 8.79 3.87 6.51
CA LEU A 167 7.42 4.33 6.25
C LEU A 167 7.40 5.60 5.39
N VAL A 168 8.27 6.57 5.67
CA VAL A 168 8.37 7.82 4.90
C VAL A 168 8.87 7.57 3.48
N LEU A 169 9.86 6.69 3.30
CA LEU A 169 10.38 6.31 1.99
C LEU A 169 9.41 5.43 1.20
N SER A 170 8.59 4.60 1.85
CA SER A 170 7.52 3.85 1.18
C SER A 170 6.37 4.75 0.72
N ILE A 171 6.23 5.96 1.28
CA ILE A 171 5.14 6.89 1.00
C ILE A 171 5.52 7.99 -0.03
N GLY A 172 6.78 8.09 -0.47
CA GLY A 172 7.19 9.02 -1.55
C GLY A 172 8.05 8.35 -2.63
N PRO A 173 7.97 8.71 -3.94
CA PRO A 173 7.18 9.72 -4.63
C PRO A 173 6.31 9.11 -5.76
N ASN A 174 5.66 7.95 -5.55
CA ASN A 174 4.79 7.32 -6.55
C ASN A 174 3.29 7.59 -6.34
N ILE A 175 2.95 8.71 -5.68
CA ILE A 175 1.61 9.29 -5.81
C ILE A 175 1.62 10.14 -7.09
N ARG A 176 1.75 9.49 -8.25
CA ARG A 176 1.13 10.05 -9.45
C ARG A 176 -0.36 9.91 -9.21
N LEU A 177 -1.00 11.05 -8.98
CA LEU A 177 -2.43 11.24 -9.15
C LEU A 177 -2.83 10.51 -10.43
N VAL A 178 -3.59 9.42 -10.29
CA VAL A 178 -4.51 9.01 -11.34
C VAL A 178 -5.61 10.07 -11.29
N CYS A 179 -5.34 11.16 -12.03
CA CYS A 179 -6.35 11.99 -12.65
C CYS A 179 -6.63 11.41 -14.03
#